data_AF-A0AAU4DMK8-F1
#
_entry.id   AF-A0AAU4DMK8-F1
#
_cell.length_a   1.000
_cell.length_b   1.000
_cell.length_c   1.000
_cell.angle_alpha   90.00
_cell.angle_beta   90.00
_cell.angle_gamma   90.00
#
_symmetry.space_group_name_H-M   'P 1'
#
loop_
_entity.id
_entity.type
_entity.pdbx_description
1 polymer ?
#
loop_
_entity_poly.entity_id
_entity_poly.type
_entity_poly.pdbx_seq_one_letter_code
_entity_poly.pdbx_strand_id
1 'polypeptide(L)'
;MAKPGFGKRSAPTEHPHGAADFAHLPAREAYLAAFIDRLPEGAAIDTRTLAREQPHYGQQAVRSALRSLSEAGHLRHVRANAGPGGAHCVQRTYFSRTPRSDAWWQEFLARNAPAGGAHDLKVAIR
;
A
#
# COMPACT_ATOMS: atom_id res chain seq x y z
N MET A 1 1.61 6.29 14.94
CA MET A 1 2.65 5.50 14.24
C MET A 1 2.19 4.05 14.16
N ALA A 2 2.35 3.37 13.01
CA ALA A 2 2.08 1.94 12.96
C ALA A 2 3.12 1.18 13.80
N LYS A 3 2.81 -0.07 14.17
CA LYS A 3 3.77 -0.94 14.86
C LYS A 3 5.05 -1.08 14.01
N PRO A 4 6.25 -1.23 14.61
CA PRO A 4 7.49 -1.45 13.85
C PRO A 4 7.32 -2.59 12.84
N GLY A 5 7.63 -2.32 11.56
CA GLY A 5 7.43 -3.28 10.46
C GLY A 5 6.08 -3.18 9.73
N PHE A 6 5.15 -2.35 10.20
CA PHE A 6 3.88 -2.05 9.57
C PHE A 6 3.89 -0.63 8.99
N GLY A 7 3.10 -0.42 7.94
CA GLY A 7 2.77 0.91 7.44
C GLY A 7 3.24 1.21 6.02
N LYS A 8 2.80 2.38 5.54
CA LYS A 8 3.02 2.91 4.20
C LYS A 8 4.50 2.85 3.83
N ARG A 9 4.78 2.31 2.64
CA ARG A 9 6.05 2.48 1.95
C ARG A 9 5.82 3.07 0.59
N SER A 10 6.34 4.26 0.35
CA SER A 10 6.27 4.87 -0.98
C SER A 10 7.23 4.18 -1.93
N ALA A 11 6.77 3.90 -3.15
CA ALA A 11 7.64 3.39 -4.21
C ALA A 11 8.66 4.47 -4.62
N PRO A 12 9.91 4.10 -4.98
CA PRO A 12 10.86 5.06 -5.53
C PRO A 12 10.40 5.58 -6.90
N THR A 13 11.00 6.70 -7.34
CA THR A 13 10.81 7.34 -8.66
C THR A 13 9.38 7.76 -8.99
N GLU A 14 8.78 8.55 -8.11
CA GLU A 14 7.47 9.15 -8.34
C GLU A 14 7.58 10.53 -8.99
N HIS A 15 6.65 10.83 -9.91
CA HIS A 15 6.53 12.14 -10.53
C HIS A 15 6.23 13.24 -9.49
N PRO A 16 6.52 14.52 -9.78
CA PRO A 16 6.05 15.63 -8.95
C PRO A 16 4.53 15.56 -8.74
N HIS A 17 4.05 15.93 -7.55
CA HIS A 17 2.63 15.87 -7.22
C HIS A 17 1.78 16.60 -8.27
N GLY A 18 0.84 15.88 -8.89
CA GLY A 18 -0.08 16.42 -9.87
C GLY A 18 -1.53 16.25 -9.42
N ALA A 19 -2.36 17.27 -9.61
CA ALA A 19 -3.81 17.16 -9.35
C ALA A 19 -4.48 16.05 -10.20
N ALA A 20 -3.82 15.62 -11.28
CA ALA A 20 -4.28 14.57 -12.18
C ALA A 20 -3.86 13.14 -11.75
N ASP A 21 -3.03 12.97 -10.71
CA ASP A 21 -2.43 11.67 -10.34
C ASP A 21 -3.47 10.58 -10.08
N PHE A 22 -4.68 10.97 -9.67
CA PHE A 22 -5.80 10.08 -9.37
C PHE A 22 -7.07 10.39 -10.17
N ALA A 23 -6.98 11.23 -11.21
CA ALA A 23 -8.15 11.68 -11.96
C ALA A 23 -8.86 10.56 -12.75
N HIS A 24 -8.17 9.45 -13.01
CA HIS A 24 -8.75 8.24 -13.63
C HIS A 24 -9.54 7.37 -12.65
N LEU A 25 -9.47 7.64 -11.34
CA LEU A 25 -10.18 6.89 -10.32
C LEU A 25 -11.55 7.53 -10.00
N PRO A 26 -12.54 6.74 -9.55
CA PRO A 26 -13.77 7.32 -9.03
C PRO A 26 -13.48 8.21 -7.80
N ALA A 27 -14.35 9.19 -7.57
CA ALA A 27 -14.10 10.28 -6.60
C ALA A 27 -13.70 9.80 -5.19
N ARG A 28 -14.30 8.69 -4.71
CA ARG A 28 -13.98 8.11 -3.40
C ARG A 28 -12.54 7.57 -3.36
N GLU A 29 -12.17 6.80 -4.36
CA GLU A 29 -10.84 6.20 -4.52
C GLU A 29 -9.78 7.30 -4.68
N ALA A 30 -10.05 8.31 -5.51
CA ALA A 30 -9.16 9.46 -5.67
C ALA A 30 -8.96 10.23 -4.36
N TYR A 31 -10.04 10.47 -3.60
CA TYR A 31 -9.98 11.12 -2.30
C TYR A 31 -9.10 10.32 -1.31
N LEU A 32 -9.33 9.00 -1.22
CA LEU A 32 -8.58 8.14 -0.31
C LEU A 32 -7.12 7.96 -0.75
N ALA A 33 -6.85 7.92 -2.06
CA ALA A 33 -5.49 7.88 -2.59
C ALA A 33 -4.70 9.16 -2.25
N ALA A 34 -5.32 10.33 -2.43
CA ALA A 34 -4.71 11.62 -2.05
C ALA A 34 -4.55 11.77 -0.53
N PHE A 35 -5.40 11.13 0.27
CA PHE A 35 -5.21 11.06 1.72
C PHE A 35 -4.00 10.16 2.07
N ILE A 36 -3.94 8.96 1.51
CA ILE A 36 -2.83 8.00 1.73
C ILE A 36 -1.50 8.58 1.25
N ASP A 37 -1.49 9.31 0.13
CA ASP A 37 -0.30 9.96 -0.42
C ASP A 37 0.34 10.96 0.56
N ARG A 38 -0.48 11.67 1.34
CA ARG A 38 0.01 12.62 2.35
C ARG A 38 0.39 11.98 3.68
N LEU A 39 0.10 10.70 3.89
CA LEU A 39 0.51 10.01 5.11
C LEU A 39 2.03 9.85 5.16
N PRO A 40 2.65 10.02 6.35
CA PRO A 40 4.07 9.79 6.51
C PRO A 40 4.43 8.32 6.28
N GLU A 41 5.69 8.08 5.91
CA GLU A 41 6.25 6.73 5.82
C GLU A 41 6.02 5.98 7.15
N GLY A 42 5.60 4.72 7.06
CA GLY A 42 5.24 3.91 8.23
C GLY A 42 3.87 4.22 8.85
N ALA A 43 3.03 5.06 8.24
CA ALA A 43 1.65 5.24 8.67
C ALA A 43 0.81 3.97 8.44
N ALA A 44 -0.15 3.68 9.33
CA ALA A 44 -1.02 2.52 9.16
C ALA A 44 -2.01 2.74 8.01
N ILE A 45 -1.97 1.87 7.00
CA ILE A 45 -2.94 1.82 5.90
C ILE A 45 -3.82 0.60 6.13
N ASP A 46 -4.73 0.72 7.09
CA ASP A 46 -5.76 -0.28 7.36
C ASP A 46 -7.15 0.37 7.38
N THR A 47 -8.17 -0.43 7.05
CA THR A 47 -9.55 0.04 6.91
C THR A 47 -10.05 0.79 8.14
N ARG A 48 -9.72 0.31 9.34
CA ARG A 48 -10.24 0.89 10.59
C ARG A 48 -9.57 2.24 10.85
N THR A 49 -8.25 2.30 10.75
CA THR A 49 -7.50 3.55 10.94
C THR A 49 -7.95 4.59 9.94
N LEU A 50 -7.96 4.25 8.65
CA LEU A 50 -8.35 5.19 7.60
C LEU A 50 -9.78 5.69 7.78
N ALA A 51 -10.74 4.81 8.06
CA ALA A 51 -12.13 5.22 8.28
C ALA A 51 -12.33 6.08 9.53
N ARG A 52 -11.46 5.96 10.55
CA ARG A 52 -11.53 6.82 11.74
C ARG A 52 -11.03 8.23 11.44
N GLU A 53 -10.02 8.37 10.59
CA GLU A 53 -9.45 9.68 10.25
C GLU A 53 -10.28 10.43 9.19
N GLN A 54 -11.24 9.78 8.51
CA GLN A 54 -12.10 10.44 7.50
C GLN A 54 -13.57 10.55 7.95
N PRO A 55 -14.17 11.75 7.92
CA PRO A 55 -15.59 11.91 8.24
C PRO A 55 -16.52 11.43 7.11
N HIS A 56 -16.03 11.35 5.86
CA HIS A 56 -16.88 11.14 4.68
C HIS A 56 -17.15 9.68 4.32
N TYR A 57 -16.32 8.73 4.78
CA TYR A 57 -16.40 7.33 4.35
C TYR A 57 -16.26 6.35 5.53
N GLY A 58 -17.28 5.53 5.72
CA GLY A 58 -17.25 4.43 6.69
C GLY A 58 -16.33 3.27 6.27
N GLN A 59 -16.15 2.30 7.18
CA GLN A 59 -15.21 1.18 6.99
C GLN A 59 -15.43 0.38 5.70
N GLN A 60 -16.68 0.13 5.28
CA GLN A 60 -16.95 -0.62 4.04
C GLN A 60 -16.55 0.16 2.79
N ALA A 61 -16.75 1.48 2.79
CA ALA A 61 -16.36 2.35 1.69
C ALA A 61 -14.83 2.40 1.56
N VAL A 62 -14.14 2.53 2.70
CA VAL A 62 -12.67 2.48 2.73
C VAL A 62 -12.13 1.13 2.25
N ARG A 63 -12.69 0.01 2.73
CA ARG A 63 -12.28 -1.32 2.29
C ARG A 63 -12.43 -1.49 0.77
N SER A 64 -13.56 -1.05 0.24
CA SER A 64 -13.84 -1.13 -1.21
C SER A 64 -12.84 -0.28 -2.00
N ALA A 65 -12.56 0.93 -1.55
CA ALA A 65 -11.59 1.79 -2.21
C ALA A 65 -10.16 1.25 -2.14
N LEU A 66 -9.71 0.69 -1.01
CA LEU A 66 -8.39 0.06 -0.91
C LEU A 66 -8.23 -1.09 -1.91
N ARG A 67 -9.30 -1.88 -2.11
CA ARG A 67 -9.33 -2.93 -3.12
C ARG A 67 -9.23 -2.35 -4.53
N SER A 68 -10.04 -1.34 -4.87
CA SER A 68 -9.96 -0.67 -6.17
C SER A 68 -8.58 -0.07 -6.44
N LEU A 69 -7.93 0.51 -5.43
CA LEU A 69 -6.57 1.05 -5.54
C LEU A 69 -5.53 -0.04 -5.77
N SER A 70 -5.72 -1.22 -5.16
CA SER A 70 -4.88 -2.38 -5.43
C SER A 70 -5.07 -2.90 -6.85
N GLU A 71 -6.30 -3.00 -7.33
CA GLU A 71 -6.64 -3.42 -8.70
C GLU A 71 -6.12 -2.42 -9.74
N ALA A 72 -6.17 -1.11 -9.43
CA ALA A 72 -5.59 -0.05 -10.25
C ALA A 72 -4.06 0.05 -10.15
N GLY A 73 -3.40 -0.78 -9.33
CA GLY A 73 -1.94 -0.84 -9.24
C GLY A 73 -1.28 0.23 -8.38
N HIS A 74 -2.06 1.02 -7.63
CA HIS A 74 -1.55 2.03 -6.68
C HIS A 74 -1.17 1.46 -5.32
N LEU A 75 -1.68 0.27 -4.99
CA LEU A 75 -1.53 -0.35 -3.68
C LEU A 75 -1.07 -1.79 -3.82
N ARG A 76 -0.14 -2.22 -2.95
CA ARG A 76 0.27 -3.62 -2.87
C ARG A 76 0.42 -4.08 -1.43
N HIS A 77 -0.33 -5.10 -1.06
CA HIS A 77 -0.22 -5.76 0.24
C HIS A 77 0.74 -6.95 0.14
N VAL A 78 1.71 -7.00 1.06
CA VAL A 78 2.75 -8.03 1.07
C VAL A 78 2.92 -8.55 2.48
N ARG A 79 2.96 -9.87 2.62
CA ARG A 79 3.44 -10.50 3.85
C ARG A 79 4.95 -10.70 3.72
N ALA A 80 5.70 -10.19 4.68
CA ALA A 80 7.15 -10.34 4.72
C ALA A 80 7.56 -10.84 6.10
N ASN A 81 8.63 -11.63 6.18
CA ASN A 81 9.22 -12.01 7.46
C ASN A 81 9.87 -10.80 8.12
N ALA A 82 9.73 -10.69 9.44
CA ALA A 82 10.19 -9.51 10.18
C ALA A 82 11.72 -9.44 10.38
N GLY A 83 12.48 -10.50 10.06
CA GLY A 83 13.93 -10.53 10.17
C GLY A 83 14.51 -11.96 10.14
N PRO A 84 15.86 -12.11 10.19
CA PRO A 84 16.52 -13.42 10.26
C PRO A 84 16.07 -14.17 11.52
N GLY A 85 15.47 -15.35 11.36
CA GLY A 85 14.94 -16.16 12.48
C GLY A 85 13.56 -15.73 13.02
N GLY A 86 12.91 -14.74 12.41
CA GLY A 86 11.61 -14.25 12.88
C GLY A 86 10.44 -15.12 12.38
N ALA A 87 9.84 -15.93 13.27
CA ALA A 87 8.62 -16.70 13.00
C ALA A 87 7.34 -15.83 12.83
N HIS A 88 7.47 -14.50 12.78
CA HIS A 88 6.35 -13.58 12.69
C HIS A 88 6.32 -12.88 11.32
N CYS A 89 5.22 -13.08 10.58
CA CYS A 89 4.93 -12.37 9.36
C CYS A 89 4.43 -10.95 9.68
N VAL A 90 5.04 -9.94 9.08
CA VAL A 90 4.53 -8.56 9.08
C VAL A 90 3.76 -8.30 7.79
N GLN A 91 2.63 -7.60 7.91
CA GLN A 91 1.90 -7.09 6.75
C GLN A 91 2.46 -5.72 6.39
N ARG A 92 3.04 -5.62 5.20
CA ARG A 92 3.55 -4.38 4.62
C ARG A 92 2.61 -3.93 3.52
N THR A 93 2.39 -2.62 3.45
CA THR A 93 1.53 -2.01 2.45
C THR A 93 2.35 -0.98 1.67
N TYR A 94 2.58 -1.27 0.40
CA TYR A 94 3.26 -0.37 -0.52
C TYR A 94 2.24 0.50 -1.24
N PHE A 95 2.59 1.77 -1.41
CA PHE A 95 1.77 2.75 -2.13
C PHE A 95 2.60 3.36 -3.26
N SER A 96 1.97 3.60 -4.40
CA SER A 96 2.56 4.40 -5.47
C SER A 96 1.52 5.35 -6.06
N ARG A 97 1.92 6.61 -6.23
CA ARG A 97 1.11 7.62 -6.95
C ARG A 97 0.89 7.24 -8.41
N THR A 98 1.88 6.62 -9.04
CA THR A 98 1.76 6.11 -10.41
C THR A 98 1.25 4.67 -10.38
N PRO A 99 0.21 4.32 -11.18
CA PRO A 99 -0.25 2.94 -11.25
C PRO A 99 0.88 2.04 -11.77
N ARG A 100 1.16 0.94 -11.04
CA ARG A 100 2.19 -0.04 -11.41
C ARG A 100 1.54 -1.37 -11.77
N SER A 101 2.04 -2.01 -12.82
CA SER A 101 1.59 -3.34 -13.21
C SER A 101 1.98 -4.39 -12.17
N ASP A 102 1.28 -5.51 -12.17
CA ASP A 102 1.63 -6.65 -11.31
C ASP A 102 3.07 -7.12 -11.54
N ALA A 103 3.53 -7.17 -12.79
CA ALA A 103 4.90 -7.56 -13.13
C ALA A 103 5.93 -6.61 -12.49
N TRP A 104 5.67 -5.30 -12.55
CA TRP A 104 6.54 -4.30 -11.91
C TRP A 104 6.58 -4.50 -10.39
N TRP A 105 5.43 -4.73 -9.75
CA TRP A 105 5.36 -5.00 -8.32
C TRP A 105 6.14 -6.26 -7.95
N GLN A 106 6.04 -7.34 -8.73
CA GLN A 106 6.80 -8.57 -8.47
C GLN A 106 8.31 -8.32 -8.54
N GLU A 107 8.79 -7.65 -9.59
CA GLU A 107 10.20 -7.32 -9.73
C GLU A 107 10.70 -6.39 -8.62
N PHE A 108 9.93 -5.37 -8.27
CA PHE A 108 10.26 -4.45 -7.19
C PHE A 108 10.39 -5.19 -5.87
N LEU A 109 9.42 -6.05 -5.53
CA LEU A 109 9.44 -6.80 -4.29
C LEU A 109 10.55 -7.84 -4.25
N ALA A 110 10.87 -8.49 -5.37
CA ALA A 110 11.98 -9.43 -5.46
C ALA A 110 13.34 -8.74 -5.22
N ARG A 111 13.54 -7.54 -5.76
CA ARG A 111 14.77 -6.74 -5.56
C ARG A 111 14.89 -6.17 -4.14
N ASN A 112 13.77 -5.86 -3.49
CA ASN A 112 13.71 -5.28 -2.16
C ASN A 112 13.48 -6.32 -1.05
N ALA A 113 13.43 -7.61 -1.40
CA ALA A 113 13.39 -8.68 -0.42
C ALA A 113 14.76 -8.77 0.29
N PRO A 114 14.81 -8.91 1.62
CA PRO A 114 16.07 -9.21 2.30
C PRO A 114 16.62 -10.54 1.75
N ALA A 115 17.94 -10.60 1.53
CA ALA A 115 18.66 -11.68 0.84
C ALA A 115 18.59 -13.09 1.47
N GLY A 116 17.68 -13.34 2.41
CA GLY A 116 17.46 -14.64 3.07
C GLY A 116 16.02 -15.14 3.02
N GLY A 117 15.19 -14.69 2.06
CA GLY A 117 13.77 -15.03 2.06
C GLY A 117 13.09 -14.97 0.70
N ALA A 118 13.73 -15.47 -0.37
CA ALA A 118 13.11 -15.57 -1.69
C ALA A 118 11.90 -16.55 -1.74
N HIS A 119 11.62 -17.27 -0.65
CA HIS A 119 10.65 -18.37 -0.63
C HIS A 119 9.27 -18.03 -0.03
N ASP A 120 9.01 -16.81 0.45
CA ASP A 120 7.71 -16.53 1.13
C ASP A 120 7.16 -15.10 0.92
N LEU A 121 7.36 -14.51 -0.26
CA LEU A 121 6.55 -13.34 -0.65
C LEU A 121 5.25 -13.83 -1.28
N LYS A 122 4.30 -14.26 -0.46
CA LYS A 122 2.92 -14.45 -0.94
C LYS A 122 2.30 -13.08 -1.17
N VAL A 123 2.39 -12.64 -2.41
CA VAL A 123 1.65 -11.50 -2.92
C VAL A 123 0.18 -11.89 -2.95
N ALA A 124 -0.54 -11.58 -1.88
CA ALA A 124 -1.95 -11.85 -1.77
C ALA A 124 -2.71 -10.71 -2.45
N ILE A 125 -3.21 -10.97 -3.65
CA ILE A 125 -4.28 -10.15 -4.24
C ILE A 125 -5.54 -10.50 -3.44
N ARG A 126 -5.98 -9.59 -2.57
CA ARG A 126 -7.24 -9.71 -1.81
C ARG A 126 -8.10 -8.49 -2.02
#